data_AF-A0A1X0P9G0-F1
#
_entry.id   AF-A0A1X0P9G0-F1
#
_cell.length_a   1.000
_cell.length_b   1.000
_cell.length_c   1.000
_cell.angle_alpha   90.00
_cell.angle_beta   90.00
_cell.angle_gamma   90.00
#
_symmetry.space_group_name_H-M   'P 1'
#
loop_
_entity.id
_entity.type
_entity.pdbx_description
1 polymer ?
#
loop_
_entity_poly.entity_id
_entity_poly.type
_entity_poly.pdbx_seq_one_letter_code
_entity_poly.pdbx_strand_id
1 'polypeptide(L)'
;MRAFFARRPLRFISTQQHVEMVYHPCRKPSRWCSHSTTKTTIINNTDNHQEEEKKQELLKKVQLTCSALQNTLGSLLEDRQCLYRENVLDAKLTPKRQELKRLLQFNTSNVESSDVVGLTLEKLMQWRKEWLFGKEKEEEGGREIDKRDKVLEFYNAVLFSAAITSDADIRLVLDTMRDHDHLEPDDKTYIAIMLSLIVERKVSHRVKDDVGFYYFGHALKTMGESFITHEMWGALFILCTVMETAGKLIDQWWDLLLKTCEGSSSLLPYAAVHAALTWCSANRDVERVLRFFHTANSKGITAMTENGSICVIKSGGLTEKNRDKMIQMYQLKLLVKLIVTVKSIKMDGGLRNLVIKDIRRLIDADLLQSAPWGVLNDLLSGLSMPSAMQLLKFRSMHTSEGDGGIPFTLWASLLRRCAREHHIDQAESLFLFIRKRFTLTSVEKAELVEIMLRMFATLPQPDYTSAMALFLEHVVRTPQGEPRVAATSSLYALLVRAADSRSAAMMTFLEACAAGVGVSEEMLEAVVNAHRHTTVAALSRKLPHDYQASKLDGLIHIPANVDAHLRREEAMKLRGKPIVDSTGEVN
;
A
#
# COMPACT_ATOMS: atom_id res chain seq x y z
N MET A 1 -23.14 -6.40 -24.63
CA MET A 1 -23.00 -5.60 -25.87
C MET A 1 -22.01 -6.31 -26.78
N ARG A 2 -22.51 -6.99 -27.82
CA ARG A 2 -21.72 -7.66 -28.86
C ARG A 2 -21.44 -6.70 -30.00
N ALA A 3 -20.31 -6.91 -30.67
CA ALA A 3 -19.87 -6.44 -31.99
C ALA A 3 -18.69 -5.44 -31.94
N PHE A 4 -17.50 -5.93 -32.30
CA PHE A 4 -16.61 -5.35 -33.33
C PHE A 4 -15.28 -6.12 -33.35
N PHE A 5 -15.22 -7.21 -34.10
CA PHE A 5 -13.97 -7.73 -34.69
C PHE A 5 -14.32 -8.37 -36.03
N ALA A 6 -14.18 -7.57 -37.09
CA ALA A 6 -14.28 -8.06 -38.45
C ALA A 6 -12.91 -8.61 -38.89
N ARG A 7 -12.89 -9.89 -39.27
CA ARG A 7 -11.77 -10.57 -39.94
C ARG A 7 -11.71 -10.15 -41.40
N ARG A 8 -10.52 -9.83 -41.93
CA ARG A 8 -10.11 -10.21 -43.30
C ARG A 8 -8.61 -10.54 -43.37
N PRO A 9 -8.20 -11.53 -44.20
CA PRO A 9 -6.85 -12.09 -44.24
C PRO A 9 -6.01 -11.46 -45.36
N LEU A 10 -4.68 -11.42 -45.20
CA LEU A 10 -3.77 -11.14 -46.32
C LEU A 10 -2.58 -12.12 -46.34
N ARG A 11 -2.32 -12.55 -47.57
CA ARG A 11 -1.36 -13.56 -48.03
C ARG A 11 0.07 -12.99 -48.00
N PHE A 12 1.02 -13.77 -47.53
CA PHE A 12 2.45 -13.50 -47.73
C PHE A 12 2.92 -14.15 -49.04
N ILE A 13 3.49 -13.33 -49.92
CA ILE A 13 4.32 -13.73 -51.05
C ILE A 13 5.77 -13.62 -50.57
N SER A 14 6.49 -14.74 -50.55
CA SER A 14 7.90 -14.83 -50.17
C SER A 14 8.76 -14.87 -51.43
N THR A 15 9.60 -13.86 -51.65
CA THR A 15 10.70 -13.90 -52.61
C THR A 15 12.01 -14.09 -51.86
N GLN A 16 12.64 -15.25 -52.11
CA GLN A 16 14.01 -15.58 -51.73
C GLN A 16 15.01 -14.67 -52.45
N GLN A 17 16.10 -14.30 -51.77
CA GLN A 17 17.39 -14.07 -52.43
C GLN A 17 18.55 -14.42 -51.49
N HIS A 18 19.37 -15.36 -51.98
CA HIS A 18 20.67 -15.82 -51.47
C HIS A 18 21.79 -14.93 -52.00
N VAL A 19 22.82 -14.63 -51.20
CA VAL A 19 24.25 -14.47 -51.59
C VAL A 19 25.10 -14.68 -50.32
N GLU A 20 25.69 -15.87 -50.10
CA GLU A 20 27.06 -16.32 -50.44
C GLU A 20 28.23 -15.61 -49.72
N MET A 21 28.91 -16.41 -48.89
CA MET A 21 30.18 -16.16 -48.18
C MET A 21 31.37 -16.37 -49.12
N VAL A 22 32.42 -15.55 -48.96
CA VAL A 22 33.78 -15.89 -49.43
C VAL A 22 34.78 -15.63 -48.30
N TYR A 23 35.50 -16.69 -47.93
CA TYR A 23 36.64 -16.72 -47.00
C TYR A 23 37.94 -16.85 -47.81
N HIS A 24 39.03 -16.19 -47.36
CA HIS A 24 40.41 -16.72 -47.43
C HIS A 24 41.45 -15.80 -46.70
N PRO A 25 42.69 -16.27 -46.37
CA PRO A 25 43.19 -16.22 -44.98
C PRO A 25 44.60 -15.59 -44.74
N CYS A 26 44.90 -15.34 -43.45
CA CYS A 26 46.17 -15.38 -42.69
C CYS A 26 47.57 -15.35 -43.36
N ARG A 27 48.47 -14.39 -42.95
CA ARG A 27 49.72 -14.58 -42.12
C ARG A 27 50.73 -13.39 -42.17
N LYS A 28 51.06 -12.85 -40.97
CA LYS A 28 52.32 -12.30 -40.32
C LYS A 28 53.60 -11.91 -41.15
N PRO A 29 54.69 -11.36 -40.54
CA PRO A 29 54.92 -10.13 -39.72
C PRO A 29 56.24 -9.35 -40.09
N SER A 30 56.50 -8.14 -39.57
CA SER A 30 57.86 -7.55 -39.29
C SER A 30 57.77 -6.14 -38.68
N ARG A 31 58.24 -5.93 -37.43
CA ARG A 31 59.48 -5.22 -36.99
C ARG A 31 59.75 -3.85 -37.64
N TRP A 32 59.86 -2.78 -36.83
CA TRP A 32 61.09 -2.04 -36.49
C TRP A 32 60.80 -0.92 -35.45
N CYS A 33 61.80 -0.61 -34.61
CA CYS A 33 61.84 0.43 -33.55
C CYS A 33 61.73 1.86 -34.13
N SER A 34 61.45 2.95 -33.40
CA SER A 34 62.19 3.47 -32.23
C SER A 34 61.58 4.77 -31.64
N HIS A 35 61.67 4.89 -30.31
CA HIS A 35 61.94 6.09 -29.48
C HIS A 35 60.96 7.28 -29.48
N SER A 36 60.32 7.56 -28.33
CA SER A 36 60.74 8.65 -27.42
C SER A 36 59.75 8.89 -26.26
N THR A 37 60.31 9.25 -25.10
CA THR A 37 59.69 10.00 -23.98
C THR A 37 58.65 9.31 -23.08
N THR A 38 59.14 8.45 -22.19
CA THR A 38 58.55 8.21 -20.86
C THR A 38 58.86 9.40 -19.93
N LYS A 39 57.84 10.18 -19.58
CA LYS A 39 57.67 10.88 -18.29
C LYS A 39 56.37 11.67 -18.36
N THR A 40 55.29 11.09 -17.81
CA THR A 40 54.09 11.69 -17.17
C THR A 40 52.92 10.70 -17.30
N THR A 41 52.95 9.57 -16.57
CA THR A 41 51.82 8.61 -16.58
C THR A 41 51.76 7.75 -15.30
N ILE A 42 52.15 8.30 -14.15
CA ILE A 42 52.08 7.55 -12.87
C ILE A 42 51.14 8.22 -11.86
N ILE A 43 50.73 9.48 -12.06
CA ILE A 43 49.83 10.17 -11.11
C ILE A 43 48.33 10.01 -11.48
N ASN A 44 47.99 9.74 -12.74
CA ASN A 44 46.57 9.61 -13.17
C ASN A 44 45.97 8.20 -12.98
N ASN A 45 46.76 7.18 -12.65
CA ASN A 45 46.25 5.80 -12.56
C ASN A 45 45.67 5.46 -11.17
N THR A 46 46.09 6.13 -10.11
CA THR A 46 45.56 5.92 -8.75
C THR A 46 44.20 6.58 -8.53
N ASP A 47 43.98 7.78 -9.10
CA ASP A 47 42.69 8.49 -8.98
C ASP A 47 41.59 7.81 -9.80
N ASN A 48 41.91 7.35 -11.02
CA ASN A 48 40.95 6.61 -11.87
C ASN A 48 40.53 5.26 -11.25
N HIS A 49 41.43 4.57 -10.56
CA HIS A 49 41.10 3.28 -9.93
C HIS A 49 40.22 3.46 -8.69
N GLN A 50 40.40 4.55 -7.92
CA GLN A 50 39.52 4.89 -6.79
C GLN A 50 38.14 5.36 -7.25
N GLU A 51 38.05 6.04 -8.39
CA GLU A 51 36.78 6.50 -8.96
C GLU A 51 35.95 5.33 -9.52
N GLU A 52 36.59 4.37 -10.18
CA GLU A 52 35.93 3.16 -10.69
C GLU A 52 35.45 2.23 -9.56
N GLU A 53 36.23 2.07 -8.48
CA GLU A 53 35.80 1.32 -7.29
C GLU A 53 34.57 1.94 -6.62
N LYS A 54 34.55 3.28 -6.45
CA LYS A 54 33.38 4.01 -5.92
C LYS A 54 32.15 3.84 -6.81
N LYS A 55 32.33 3.82 -8.14
CA LYS A 55 31.23 3.62 -9.10
C LYS A 55 30.68 2.20 -9.05
N GLN A 56 31.52 1.19 -8.96
CA GLN A 56 31.08 -0.21 -8.78
C GLN A 56 30.35 -0.41 -7.45
N GLU A 57 30.81 0.25 -6.38
CA GLU A 57 30.11 0.25 -5.10
C GLU A 57 28.72 0.91 -5.20
N LEU A 58 28.61 2.00 -5.95
CA LEU A 58 27.34 2.70 -6.19
C LEU A 58 26.35 1.82 -6.99
N LEU A 59 26.80 1.16 -8.05
CA LEU A 59 25.96 0.23 -8.82
C LEU A 59 25.45 -0.93 -7.96
N LYS A 60 26.31 -1.51 -7.11
CA LYS A 60 25.91 -2.53 -6.14
C LYS A 60 24.86 -2.01 -5.16
N LYS A 61 25.02 -0.78 -4.64
CA LYS A 61 24.03 -0.14 -3.76
C LYS A 61 22.69 0.08 -4.45
N VAL A 62 22.69 0.49 -5.72
CA VAL A 62 21.47 0.64 -6.52
C VAL A 62 20.77 -0.70 -6.69
N GLN A 63 21.50 -1.75 -7.11
CA GLN A 63 20.93 -3.09 -7.27
C GLN A 63 20.35 -3.63 -5.96
N LEU A 64 21.08 -3.51 -4.85
CA LEU A 64 20.59 -3.89 -3.52
C LEU A 64 19.33 -3.12 -3.13
N THR A 65 19.27 -1.83 -3.43
CA THR A 65 18.10 -0.98 -3.14
C THR A 65 16.90 -1.39 -3.98
N CYS A 66 17.08 -1.67 -5.28
CA CYS A 66 16.04 -2.18 -6.18
C CYS A 66 15.50 -3.53 -5.70
N SER A 67 16.37 -4.50 -5.38
CA SER A 67 15.96 -5.79 -4.83
C SER A 67 15.24 -5.64 -3.49
N ALA A 68 15.71 -4.75 -2.61
CA ALA A 68 15.04 -4.47 -1.35
C ALA A 68 13.65 -3.86 -1.56
N LEU A 69 13.43 -3.09 -2.63
CA LEU A 69 12.14 -2.48 -2.98
C LEU A 69 11.16 -3.54 -3.51
N GLN A 70 11.64 -4.42 -4.40
CA GLN A 70 10.89 -5.58 -4.88
C GLN A 70 10.48 -6.52 -3.74
N ASN A 71 11.41 -6.83 -2.81
CA ASN A 71 11.09 -7.63 -1.63
C ASN A 71 10.07 -6.94 -0.71
N THR A 72 10.11 -5.61 -0.64
CA THR A 72 9.12 -4.85 0.14
C THR A 72 7.71 -5.04 -0.42
N LEU A 73 7.56 -5.17 -1.74
CA LEU A 73 6.26 -5.37 -2.39
C LEU A 73 5.53 -6.60 -1.85
N GLY A 74 6.22 -7.74 -1.77
CA GLY A 74 5.66 -8.97 -1.20
C GLY A 74 5.27 -8.80 0.27
N SER A 75 6.06 -8.04 1.04
CA SER A 75 5.79 -7.75 2.45
C SER A 75 4.59 -6.82 2.68
N LEU A 76 4.16 -6.04 1.68
CA LEU A 76 2.97 -5.17 1.80
C LEU A 76 1.71 -5.99 2.07
N LEU A 77 1.63 -7.19 1.51
CA LEU A 77 0.50 -8.10 1.71
C LEU A 77 0.47 -8.70 3.13
N GLU A 78 1.60 -8.74 3.81
CA GLU A 78 1.71 -9.25 5.18
C GLU A 78 1.27 -8.22 6.22
N ASP A 79 1.47 -6.93 5.91
CA ASP A 79 1.09 -5.84 6.79
C ASP A 79 -0.17 -5.15 6.29
N ARG A 80 -1.31 -5.58 6.83
CA ARG A 80 -2.61 -5.01 6.48
C ARG A 80 -2.67 -3.49 6.63
N GLN A 81 -1.87 -2.87 7.50
CA GLN A 81 -1.87 -1.42 7.67
C GLN A 81 -1.50 -0.70 6.38
N CYS A 82 -0.64 -1.28 5.53
CA CYS A 82 -0.28 -0.72 4.23
C CYS A 82 -1.48 -0.59 3.27
N LEU A 83 -2.57 -1.34 3.50
CA LEU A 83 -3.77 -1.29 2.66
C LEU A 83 -4.68 -0.10 3.00
N TYR A 84 -4.63 0.43 4.22
CA TYR A 84 -5.58 1.46 4.67
C TYR A 84 -4.95 2.65 5.41
N ARG A 85 -3.64 2.62 5.71
CA ARG A 85 -2.88 3.74 6.30
C ARG A 85 -1.79 4.18 5.32
N GLU A 86 -2.02 5.30 4.65
CA GLU A 86 -1.06 5.88 3.69
C GLU A 86 0.31 6.13 4.31
N ASN A 87 0.34 6.70 5.51
CA ASN A 87 1.60 6.97 6.22
C ASN A 87 2.44 5.70 6.44
N VAL A 88 1.82 4.53 6.60
CA VAL A 88 2.52 3.26 6.79
C VAL A 88 3.05 2.72 5.46
N LEU A 89 2.28 2.87 4.38
CA LEU A 89 2.73 2.56 3.02
C LEU A 89 3.91 3.46 2.61
N ASP A 90 3.78 4.76 2.83
CA ASP A 90 4.81 5.77 2.58
C ASP A 90 6.08 5.46 3.38
N ALA A 91 5.95 5.14 4.67
CA ALA A 91 7.09 4.82 5.52
C ALA A 91 7.87 3.57 5.04
N LYS A 92 7.21 2.62 4.37
CA LYS A 92 7.87 1.41 3.84
C LYS A 92 8.56 1.62 2.49
N LEU A 93 7.95 2.41 1.60
CA LEU A 93 8.43 2.53 0.22
C LEU A 93 9.24 3.80 -0.01
N THR A 94 8.81 4.93 0.53
CA THR A 94 9.40 6.26 0.26
C THR A 94 10.89 6.34 0.62
N PRO A 95 11.38 5.83 1.76
CA PRO A 95 12.81 5.92 2.09
C PRO A 95 13.70 5.24 1.05
N LYS A 96 13.31 4.05 0.57
CA LYS A 96 14.07 3.31 -0.46
C LYS A 96 14.01 3.99 -1.82
N ARG A 97 12.84 4.55 -2.19
CA ARG A 97 12.69 5.32 -3.44
C ARG A 97 13.50 6.61 -3.44
N GLN A 98 13.52 7.31 -2.30
CA GLN A 98 14.33 8.52 -2.12
C GLN A 98 15.82 8.21 -2.13
N GLU A 99 16.23 7.11 -1.49
CA GLU A 99 17.62 6.66 -1.55
C GLU A 99 18.04 6.35 -2.99
N LEU A 100 17.18 5.65 -3.75
CA LEU A 100 17.46 5.38 -5.16
C LEU A 100 17.57 6.67 -5.99
N LYS A 101 16.71 7.66 -5.74
CA LYS A 101 16.82 8.98 -6.37
C LYS A 101 18.14 9.67 -6.02
N ARG A 102 18.59 9.61 -4.77
CA ARG A 102 19.89 10.18 -4.34
C ARG A 102 21.06 9.47 -5.00
N LEU A 103 21.04 8.14 -5.06
CA LEU A 103 22.09 7.34 -5.70
C LEU A 103 22.20 7.63 -7.20
N LEU A 104 21.07 7.90 -7.87
CA LEU A 104 21.05 8.31 -9.28
C LEU A 104 21.53 9.75 -9.51
N GLN A 105 21.52 10.60 -8.48
CA GLN A 105 21.92 12.01 -8.53
C GLN A 105 23.36 12.27 -8.05
N PHE A 106 24.11 11.22 -7.68
CA PHE A 106 25.33 11.31 -6.88
C PHE A 106 26.43 12.24 -7.44
N ASN A 107 26.46 12.51 -8.76
CA ASN A 107 27.48 13.34 -9.41
C ASN A 107 26.97 14.69 -9.97
N THR A 108 25.70 15.07 -9.79
CA THR A 108 25.13 16.29 -10.41
C THR A 108 25.48 17.60 -9.69
N SER A 109 26.61 17.67 -8.98
CA SER A 109 26.91 18.68 -7.94
C SER A 109 27.22 20.12 -8.41
N ASN A 110 27.15 20.46 -9.69
CA ASN A 110 27.65 21.77 -10.19
C ASN A 110 26.66 22.61 -11.00
N VAL A 111 25.36 22.30 -11.00
CA VAL A 111 24.36 23.21 -11.57
C VAL A 111 23.42 23.62 -10.46
N GLU A 112 23.40 24.93 -10.20
CA GLU A 112 22.54 25.60 -9.23
C GLU A 112 21.15 24.96 -9.20
N SER A 113 20.78 24.52 -8.00
CA SER A 113 19.52 23.87 -7.65
C SER A 113 18.34 24.81 -7.90
N SER A 114 17.94 24.92 -9.16
CA SER A 114 16.58 25.29 -9.52
C SER A 114 15.72 24.07 -9.23
N ASP A 115 14.91 24.20 -8.19
CA ASP A 115 13.94 23.22 -7.67
C ASP A 115 12.78 23.05 -8.68
N VAL A 116 13.10 22.69 -9.93
CA VAL A 116 12.09 22.38 -10.95
C VAL A 116 11.46 21.05 -10.56
N VAL A 117 10.24 21.15 -10.06
CA VAL A 117 9.34 20.08 -9.67
C VAL A 117 9.02 19.22 -10.90
N GLY A 118 9.82 18.18 -11.17
CA GLY A 118 9.55 17.21 -12.23
C GLY A 118 10.80 16.58 -12.86
N LEU A 119 10.64 15.37 -13.40
CA LEU A 119 11.63 14.71 -14.25
C LEU A 119 11.57 15.35 -15.65
N THR A 120 12.71 15.80 -16.17
CA THR A 120 12.83 16.33 -17.54
C THR A 120 13.74 15.44 -18.39
N LEU A 121 13.59 15.50 -19.71
CA LEU A 121 14.46 14.76 -20.64
C LEU A 121 15.94 15.08 -20.39
N GLU A 122 16.27 16.34 -20.15
CA GLU A 122 17.64 16.79 -19.88
C GLU A 122 18.22 16.13 -18.62
N LYS A 123 17.46 16.11 -17.52
CA LYS A 123 17.87 15.46 -16.27
C LYS A 123 18.05 13.95 -16.47
N LEU A 124 17.11 13.30 -17.15
CA LEU A 124 17.18 11.86 -17.45
C LEU A 124 18.42 11.52 -18.27
N MET A 125 18.71 12.31 -19.30
CA MET A 125 19.88 12.11 -20.17
C MET A 125 21.20 12.42 -19.45
N GLN A 126 21.20 13.37 -18.52
CA GLN A 126 22.35 13.62 -17.65
C GLN A 126 22.66 12.41 -16.77
N TRP A 127 21.66 11.91 -16.03
CA TRP A 127 21.84 10.72 -15.17
C TRP A 127 22.27 9.50 -16.00
N ARG A 128 21.70 9.33 -17.19
CA ARG A 128 22.08 8.26 -18.12
C ARG A 128 23.55 8.35 -18.52
N LYS A 129 24.04 9.55 -18.89
CA LYS A 129 25.45 9.75 -19.26
C LYS A 129 26.37 9.39 -18.09
N GLU A 130 26.07 9.88 -16.90
CA GLU A 130 26.85 9.60 -15.68
C GLU A 130 26.88 8.11 -15.34
N TRP A 131 25.75 7.41 -15.52
CA TRP A 131 25.64 5.96 -15.37
C TRP A 131 26.59 5.23 -16.33
N LEU A 132 26.63 5.63 -17.61
CA LEU A 132 27.37 4.94 -18.67
C LEU A 132 28.86 5.32 -18.79
N PHE A 133 29.29 6.49 -18.29
CA PHE A 133 30.62 7.07 -18.55
C PHE A 133 31.85 6.30 -17.98
N GLY A 134 31.66 5.13 -17.36
CA GLY A 134 32.75 4.36 -16.72
C GLY A 134 33.43 3.32 -17.63
N LYS A 135 32.91 3.07 -18.83
CA LYS A 135 33.39 1.94 -19.67
C LYS A 135 33.63 2.25 -21.14
N GLU A 136 33.65 3.51 -21.55
CA GLU A 136 33.89 3.83 -22.97
C GLU A 136 35.35 3.64 -23.41
N LYS A 137 36.28 3.34 -22.49
CA LYS A 137 37.71 3.13 -22.82
C LYS A 137 38.22 1.68 -22.73
N GLU A 138 37.41 0.71 -22.29
CA GLU A 138 37.83 -0.70 -22.29
C GLU A 138 37.08 -1.50 -23.36
N GLU A 139 37.81 -1.72 -24.45
CA GLU A 139 37.70 -2.83 -25.38
C GLU A 139 36.45 -2.89 -26.27
N GLU A 140 36.71 -2.72 -27.58
CA GLU A 140 35.90 -3.18 -28.72
C GLU A 140 35.57 -4.70 -28.71
N GLY A 141 35.70 -5.37 -27.56
CA GLY A 141 35.44 -6.79 -27.32
C GLY A 141 34.36 -7.08 -26.26
N GLY A 142 33.82 -6.07 -25.56
CA GLY A 142 32.67 -6.26 -24.68
C GLY A 142 31.41 -6.59 -25.48
N ARG A 143 30.75 -7.72 -25.19
CA ARG A 143 29.53 -8.13 -25.90
C ARG A 143 28.48 -7.03 -25.82
N GLU A 144 27.90 -6.66 -26.96
CA GLU A 144 26.82 -5.67 -27.12
C GLU A 144 25.66 -5.87 -26.13
N ILE A 145 25.44 -7.12 -25.72
CA ILE A 145 24.46 -7.56 -24.71
C ILE A 145 24.71 -6.92 -23.33
N ASP A 146 25.96 -6.83 -22.86
CA ASP A 146 26.29 -6.29 -21.54
C ASP A 146 26.05 -4.78 -21.45
N LYS A 147 26.11 -4.07 -22.60
CA LYS A 147 25.80 -2.64 -22.68
C LYS A 147 24.29 -2.42 -22.65
N ARG A 148 23.53 -3.23 -23.39
CA ARG A 148 22.07 -3.20 -23.39
C ARG A 148 21.48 -3.44 -22.00
N ASP A 149 21.95 -4.46 -21.30
CA ASP A 149 21.44 -4.81 -19.97
C ASP A 149 21.70 -3.70 -18.94
N LYS A 150 22.86 -3.04 -19.01
CA LYS A 150 23.18 -1.91 -18.13
C LYS A 150 22.31 -0.68 -18.36
N VAL A 151 21.92 -0.43 -19.59
CA VAL A 151 21.02 0.68 -19.94
C VAL A 151 19.59 0.35 -19.47
N LEU A 152 19.14 -0.90 -19.61
CA LEU A 152 17.85 -1.34 -19.05
C LEU A 152 17.84 -1.27 -17.52
N GLU A 153 18.92 -1.69 -16.85
CA GLU A 153 19.06 -1.56 -15.39
C GLU A 153 18.95 -0.10 -14.92
N PHE A 154 19.54 0.84 -15.67
CA PHE A 154 19.39 2.27 -15.40
C PHE A 154 17.94 2.71 -15.46
N TYR A 155 17.23 2.42 -16.56
CA TYR A 155 15.83 2.84 -16.70
C TYR A 155 14.92 2.20 -15.66
N ASN A 156 15.13 0.93 -15.35
CA ASN A 156 14.41 0.23 -14.28
C ASN A 156 14.68 0.89 -12.91
N ALA A 157 15.92 1.29 -12.62
CA ALA A 157 16.26 2.02 -11.39
C ALA A 157 15.60 3.41 -11.35
N VAL A 158 15.57 4.14 -12.46
CA VAL A 158 14.84 5.42 -12.55
C VAL A 158 13.36 5.20 -12.26
N LEU A 159 12.74 4.19 -12.86
CA LEU A 159 11.32 3.86 -12.67
C LEU A 159 10.99 3.52 -11.21
N PHE A 160 11.88 2.83 -10.51
CA PHE A 160 11.73 2.56 -9.08
C PHE A 160 11.90 3.80 -8.19
N SER A 161 12.65 4.80 -8.65
CA SER A 161 13.06 5.93 -7.81
C SER A 161 11.90 6.89 -7.50
N ALA A 162 12.12 7.77 -6.52
CA ALA A 162 11.20 8.88 -6.22
C ALA A 162 11.23 10.01 -7.27
N ALA A 163 11.91 9.81 -8.41
CA ALA A 163 11.84 10.74 -9.55
C ALA A 163 10.56 10.58 -10.36
N ILE A 164 9.97 9.38 -10.37
CA ILE A 164 8.68 9.13 -11.02
C ILE A 164 7.54 9.53 -10.10
N THR A 165 6.76 10.51 -10.57
CA THR A 165 5.63 11.08 -9.84
C THR A 165 4.32 11.13 -10.65
N SER A 166 4.33 10.61 -11.87
CA SER A 166 3.17 10.67 -12.75
C SER A 166 3.29 9.69 -13.91
N ASP A 167 2.16 9.44 -14.59
CA ASP A 167 2.16 8.73 -15.89
C ASP A 167 2.99 9.46 -16.95
N ALA A 168 3.06 10.81 -16.90
CA ALA A 168 3.88 11.59 -17.81
C ALA A 168 5.38 11.29 -17.63
N ASP A 169 5.84 11.11 -16.39
CA ASP A 169 7.22 10.73 -16.10
C ASP A 169 7.54 9.31 -16.61
N ILE A 170 6.58 8.38 -16.50
CA ILE A 170 6.72 7.01 -17.03
C ILE A 170 6.86 7.05 -18.56
N ARG A 171 5.97 7.79 -19.24
CA ARG A 171 6.03 7.93 -20.71
C ARG A 171 7.33 8.58 -21.16
N LEU A 172 7.79 9.61 -20.46
CA LEU A 172 9.08 10.26 -20.74
C LEU A 172 10.23 9.23 -20.71
N VAL A 173 10.27 8.36 -19.72
CA VAL A 173 11.27 7.29 -19.63
C VAL A 173 11.14 6.31 -20.80
N LEU A 174 9.92 5.84 -21.09
CA LEU A 174 9.68 4.87 -22.18
C LEU A 174 9.98 5.44 -23.57
N ASP A 175 9.62 6.70 -23.83
CA ASP A 175 9.94 7.39 -25.08
C ASP A 175 11.46 7.59 -25.19
N THR A 176 12.15 7.90 -24.09
CA THR A 176 13.62 8.00 -24.10
C THR A 176 14.27 6.65 -24.40
N MET A 177 13.80 5.57 -23.78
CA MET A 177 14.25 4.19 -24.04
C MET A 177 14.14 3.83 -25.53
N ARG A 178 12.99 4.12 -26.15
CA ARG A 178 12.70 3.78 -27.54
C ARG A 178 13.45 4.68 -28.52
N ASP A 179 13.38 5.99 -28.30
CA ASP A 179 13.77 6.98 -29.30
C ASP A 179 15.29 7.24 -29.27
N HIS A 180 15.93 7.14 -28.10
CA HIS A 180 17.38 7.39 -27.96
C HIS A 180 18.23 6.13 -27.88
N ASP A 181 17.72 5.07 -27.23
CA ASP A 181 18.49 3.84 -27.01
C ASP A 181 17.99 2.64 -27.82
N HIS A 182 16.88 2.80 -28.54
CA HIS A 182 16.25 1.74 -29.34
C HIS A 182 15.98 0.47 -28.52
N LEU A 183 15.60 0.66 -27.25
CA LEU A 183 15.29 -0.40 -26.31
C LEU A 183 13.79 -0.60 -26.17
N GLU A 184 13.39 -1.86 -26.18
CA GLU A 184 12.03 -2.26 -25.80
C GLU A 184 11.96 -2.58 -24.30
N PRO A 185 10.83 -2.26 -23.64
CA PRO A 185 10.61 -2.62 -22.24
C PRO A 185 10.68 -4.13 -21.99
N ASP A 186 11.37 -4.54 -20.92
CA ASP A 186 11.39 -5.92 -20.44
C ASP A 186 10.34 -6.13 -19.33
N ASP A 187 10.21 -7.36 -18.84
CA ASP A 187 9.30 -7.72 -17.75
C ASP A 187 9.58 -6.91 -16.48
N LYS A 188 10.86 -6.67 -16.17
CA LYS A 188 11.30 -5.83 -15.05
C LYS A 188 10.89 -4.38 -15.20
N THR A 189 10.88 -3.83 -16.43
CA THR A 189 10.38 -2.48 -16.73
C THR A 189 8.90 -2.37 -16.36
N TYR A 190 8.06 -3.33 -16.78
CA TYR A 190 6.64 -3.31 -16.44
C TYR A 190 6.38 -3.50 -14.94
N ILE A 191 7.18 -4.34 -14.26
CA ILE A 191 7.13 -4.47 -12.80
C ILE A 191 7.51 -3.14 -12.12
N ALA A 192 8.53 -2.44 -12.62
CA ALA A 192 8.95 -1.15 -12.10
C ALA A 192 7.88 -0.06 -12.27
N ILE A 193 7.18 -0.07 -13.41
CA ILE A 193 6.04 0.80 -13.67
C ILE A 193 4.90 0.53 -12.68
N MET A 194 4.48 -0.73 -12.51
CA MET A 194 3.42 -1.05 -11.55
C MET A 194 3.78 -0.65 -10.12
N LEU A 195 5.06 -0.80 -9.75
CA LEU A 195 5.58 -0.42 -8.44
C LEU A 195 5.61 1.09 -8.21
N SER A 196 5.95 1.89 -9.22
CA SER A 196 5.97 3.34 -9.11
C SER A 196 4.57 3.93 -8.87
N LEU A 197 3.54 3.30 -9.44
CA LEU A 197 2.13 3.70 -9.30
C LEU A 197 1.57 3.46 -7.89
N ILE A 198 2.03 2.43 -7.16
CA ILE A 198 1.52 2.07 -5.82
C ILE A 198 1.75 3.18 -4.78
N VAL A 199 2.85 3.93 -4.90
CA VAL A 199 3.34 4.82 -3.82
C VAL A 199 2.63 6.17 -3.83
N GLU A 200 1.95 6.53 -4.91
CA GLU A 200 1.38 7.87 -5.05
C GLU A 200 -0.13 7.92 -4.79
N ARG A 201 -0.57 7.41 -3.64
CA ARG A 201 -1.99 7.34 -3.30
C ARG A 201 -2.67 8.71 -3.09
N LYS A 202 -1.89 9.80 -3.01
CA LYS A 202 -2.36 11.17 -2.70
C LYS A 202 -3.28 11.83 -3.74
N VAL A 203 -3.45 11.25 -4.94
CA VAL A 203 -4.32 11.79 -6.00
C VAL A 203 -5.28 10.70 -6.48
N SER A 204 -6.58 11.04 -6.52
CA SER A 204 -7.73 10.26 -7.02
C SER A 204 -7.44 8.84 -7.51
N HIS A 205 -7.84 7.84 -6.70
CA HIS A 205 -7.70 6.40 -6.93
C HIS A 205 -8.01 5.93 -8.36
N ARG A 206 -9.01 6.50 -9.04
CA ARG A 206 -9.50 5.98 -10.32
C ARG A 206 -8.52 6.13 -11.48
N VAL A 207 -7.74 7.23 -11.50
CA VAL A 207 -6.87 7.51 -12.65
C VAL A 207 -5.64 6.59 -12.67
N LYS A 208 -5.18 6.11 -11.51
CA LYS A 208 -3.94 5.32 -11.38
C LYS A 208 -4.15 3.82 -11.63
N ASP A 209 -5.31 3.29 -11.24
CA ASP A 209 -5.73 1.92 -11.59
C ASP A 209 -5.73 1.73 -13.10
N ASP A 210 -6.35 2.68 -13.83
CA ASP A 210 -6.43 2.67 -15.28
C ASP A 210 -5.05 2.69 -15.95
N VAL A 211 -4.07 3.40 -15.35
CA VAL A 211 -2.69 3.46 -15.86
C VAL A 211 -1.95 2.14 -15.65
N GLY A 212 -2.08 1.50 -14.48
CA GLY A 212 -1.48 0.19 -14.24
C GLY A 212 -2.04 -0.90 -15.16
N PHE A 213 -3.37 -0.91 -15.35
CA PHE A 213 -4.03 -1.81 -16.29
C PHE A 213 -3.66 -1.52 -17.74
N TYR A 214 -3.47 -0.24 -18.09
CA TYR A 214 -2.99 0.16 -19.40
C TYR A 214 -1.62 -0.46 -19.71
N TYR A 215 -0.63 -0.34 -18.81
CA TYR A 215 0.71 -0.86 -19.06
C TYR A 215 0.76 -2.39 -19.05
N PHE A 216 0.05 -3.05 -18.13
CA PHE A 216 -0.03 -4.52 -18.14
C PHE A 216 -0.76 -5.03 -19.39
N GLY A 217 -1.89 -4.40 -19.75
CA GLY A 217 -2.65 -4.71 -20.95
C GLY A 217 -1.87 -4.42 -22.24
N HIS A 218 -1.04 -3.38 -22.24
CA HIS A 218 -0.09 -3.09 -23.31
C HIS A 218 0.90 -4.24 -23.48
N ALA A 219 1.61 -4.63 -22.42
CA ALA A 219 2.56 -5.74 -22.45
C ALA A 219 1.92 -7.02 -22.98
N LEU A 220 0.72 -7.36 -22.48
CA LEU A 220 -0.02 -8.54 -22.92
C LEU A 220 -0.39 -8.48 -24.40
N LYS A 221 -0.82 -7.31 -24.89
CA LYS A 221 -1.30 -7.13 -26.26
C LYS A 221 -0.15 -7.08 -27.28
N THR A 222 0.95 -6.41 -26.94
CA THR A 222 2.08 -6.17 -27.88
C THR A 222 3.11 -7.29 -27.84
N MET A 223 3.45 -7.79 -26.65
CA MET A 223 4.48 -8.81 -26.45
C MET A 223 3.91 -10.23 -26.38
N GLY A 224 2.60 -10.37 -26.17
CA GLY A 224 1.88 -11.64 -26.12
C GLY A 224 1.88 -12.31 -24.73
N GLU A 225 1.08 -13.37 -24.59
CA GLU A 225 0.88 -14.06 -23.30
C GLU A 225 2.16 -14.71 -22.77
N SER A 226 3.04 -15.19 -23.65
CA SER A 226 4.31 -15.82 -23.27
C SER A 226 5.32 -14.88 -22.63
N PHE A 227 5.15 -13.57 -22.80
CA PHE A 227 6.00 -12.56 -22.18
C PHE A 227 5.63 -12.29 -20.71
N ILE A 228 4.39 -12.60 -20.31
CA ILE A 228 3.90 -12.27 -18.97
C ILE A 228 4.41 -13.29 -17.95
N THR A 229 5.35 -12.85 -17.11
CA THR A 229 5.99 -13.66 -16.08
C THR A 229 5.13 -13.83 -14.82
N HIS A 230 5.52 -14.75 -13.94
CA HIS A 230 4.91 -14.94 -12.63
C HIS A 230 5.02 -13.69 -11.75
N GLU A 231 6.13 -12.97 -11.88
CA GLU A 231 6.43 -11.72 -11.17
C GLU A 231 5.54 -10.59 -11.66
N MET A 232 5.29 -10.50 -12.98
CA MET A 232 4.36 -9.53 -13.54
C MET A 232 2.93 -9.75 -13.04
N TRP A 233 2.46 -11.00 -13.02
CA TRP A 233 1.16 -11.33 -12.42
C TRP A 233 1.11 -10.98 -10.93
N GLY A 234 2.18 -11.28 -10.19
CA GLY A 234 2.31 -10.88 -8.79
C GLY A 234 2.19 -9.37 -8.60
N ALA A 235 2.95 -8.59 -9.37
CA ALA A 235 2.95 -7.13 -9.30
C ALA A 235 1.57 -6.54 -9.62
N LEU A 236 0.88 -7.04 -10.65
CA LEU A 236 -0.46 -6.60 -11.03
C LEU A 236 -1.45 -6.80 -9.88
N PHE A 237 -1.53 -8.01 -9.31
CA PHE A 237 -2.50 -8.26 -8.24
C PHE A 237 -2.15 -7.52 -6.94
N ILE A 238 -0.85 -7.29 -6.65
CA ILE A 238 -0.46 -6.45 -5.52
C ILE A 238 -0.90 -5.01 -5.74
N LEU A 239 -0.70 -4.46 -6.94
CA LEU A 239 -1.24 -3.14 -7.32
C LEU A 239 -2.75 -3.09 -7.07
N CYS A 240 -3.50 -4.07 -7.60
CA CYS A 240 -4.95 -4.13 -7.40
C CYS A 240 -5.36 -4.17 -5.92
N THR A 241 -4.56 -4.86 -5.10
CA THR A 241 -4.80 -5.01 -3.66
C THR A 241 -4.57 -3.71 -2.90
N VAL A 242 -3.46 -3.04 -3.17
CA VAL A 242 -3.09 -1.80 -2.47
C VAL A 242 -3.95 -0.62 -2.92
N MET A 243 -4.37 -0.60 -4.19
CA MET A 243 -5.17 0.47 -4.77
C MET A 243 -6.69 0.31 -4.56
N GLU A 244 -7.13 -0.82 -3.99
CA GLU A 244 -8.55 -1.13 -3.74
C GLU A 244 -9.39 -1.20 -5.02
N THR A 245 -8.83 -1.82 -6.07
CA THR A 245 -9.49 -1.96 -7.38
C THR A 245 -10.87 -2.63 -7.26
N ALA A 246 -11.80 -2.24 -8.13
CA ALA A 246 -13.14 -2.82 -8.19
C ALA A 246 -13.12 -4.35 -8.42
N GLY A 247 -13.95 -5.09 -7.66
CA GLY A 247 -13.97 -6.56 -7.71
C GLY A 247 -14.23 -7.19 -9.08
N LYS A 248 -14.98 -6.51 -9.96
CA LYS A 248 -15.20 -7.00 -11.34
C LYS A 248 -13.90 -7.05 -12.15
N LEU A 249 -12.99 -6.11 -11.93
CA LEU A 249 -11.69 -6.08 -12.61
C LEU A 249 -10.78 -7.19 -12.05
N ILE A 250 -10.82 -7.43 -10.73
CA ILE A 250 -10.11 -8.56 -10.11
C ILE A 250 -10.56 -9.88 -10.74
N ASP A 251 -11.88 -10.08 -10.89
CA ASP A 251 -12.43 -11.28 -11.49
C ASP A 251 -11.95 -11.45 -12.95
N GLN A 252 -11.94 -10.38 -13.73
CA GLN A 252 -11.47 -10.40 -15.13
C GLN A 252 -9.99 -10.76 -15.25
N TRP A 253 -9.12 -10.14 -14.43
CA TRP A 253 -7.69 -10.44 -14.43
C TRP A 253 -7.41 -11.84 -13.89
N TRP A 254 -8.19 -12.30 -12.91
CA TRP A 254 -8.09 -13.66 -12.38
C TRP A 254 -8.44 -14.70 -13.44
N ASP A 255 -9.57 -14.53 -14.14
CA ASP A 255 -9.98 -15.44 -15.22
C ASP A 255 -8.95 -15.46 -16.36
N LEU A 256 -8.33 -14.31 -16.65
CA LEU A 256 -7.26 -14.24 -17.65
C LEU A 256 -6.00 -14.98 -17.18
N LEU A 257 -5.56 -14.77 -15.94
CA LEU A 257 -4.46 -15.52 -15.33
C LEU A 257 -4.72 -17.03 -15.41
N LEU A 258 -5.93 -17.48 -15.07
CA LEU A 258 -6.28 -18.90 -15.15
C LEU A 258 -6.14 -19.45 -16.57
N LYS A 259 -6.61 -18.71 -17.58
CA LYS A 259 -6.51 -19.11 -18.99
C LYS A 259 -5.06 -19.17 -19.47
N THR A 260 -4.25 -18.18 -19.13
CA THR A 260 -2.83 -18.15 -19.48
C THR A 260 -2.09 -19.32 -18.83
N CYS A 261 -2.40 -19.64 -17.57
CA CYS A 261 -1.82 -20.81 -16.89
C CYS A 261 -2.29 -22.14 -17.48
N GLU A 262 -3.56 -22.25 -17.88
CA GLU A 262 -4.08 -23.45 -18.57
C GLU A 262 -3.40 -23.66 -19.93
N GLY A 263 -3.30 -22.62 -20.74
CA GLY A 263 -2.67 -22.69 -22.07
C GLY A 263 -1.20 -23.09 -22.02
N SER A 264 -0.50 -22.70 -20.95
CA SER A 264 0.92 -23.02 -20.71
C SER A 264 1.16 -24.24 -19.82
N SER A 265 0.11 -24.92 -19.33
CA SER A 265 0.21 -25.97 -18.30
C SER A 265 1.04 -25.56 -17.07
N SER A 266 1.01 -24.27 -16.72
CA SER A 266 1.77 -23.70 -15.60
C SER A 266 0.93 -23.59 -14.34
N LEU A 267 1.60 -23.57 -13.18
CA LEU A 267 0.96 -23.38 -11.88
C LEU A 267 0.72 -21.89 -11.59
N LEU A 268 -0.13 -21.60 -10.61
CA LEU A 268 -0.47 -20.21 -10.29
C LEU A 268 0.68 -19.51 -9.53
N PRO A 269 1.03 -18.25 -9.88
CA PRO A 269 2.03 -17.50 -9.12
C PRO A 269 1.54 -17.19 -7.69
N TYR A 270 2.34 -17.54 -6.70
CA TYR A 270 2.03 -17.35 -5.28
C TYR A 270 1.70 -15.89 -4.94
N ALA A 271 2.48 -14.94 -5.45
CA ALA A 271 2.28 -13.53 -5.18
C ALA A 271 0.90 -13.06 -5.67
N ALA A 272 0.45 -13.52 -6.84
CA ALA A 272 -0.86 -13.22 -7.38
C ALA A 272 -1.99 -13.82 -6.53
N VAL A 273 -1.86 -15.08 -6.12
CA VAL A 273 -2.82 -15.74 -5.23
C VAL A 273 -2.89 -15.03 -3.87
N HIS A 274 -1.74 -14.77 -3.24
CA HIS A 274 -1.68 -14.10 -1.94
C HIS A 274 -2.30 -12.70 -2.00
N ALA A 275 -2.03 -11.94 -3.05
CA ALA A 275 -2.62 -10.63 -3.28
C ALA A 275 -4.14 -10.73 -3.49
N ALA A 276 -4.62 -11.63 -4.36
CA ALA A 276 -6.05 -11.83 -4.58
C ALA A 276 -6.81 -12.19 -3.29
N LEU A 277 -6.29 -13.12 -2.48
CA LEU A 277 -6.89 -13.44 -1.18
C LEU A 277 -6.83 -12.26 -0.20
N THR A 278 -5.74 -11.49 -0.23
CA THR A 278 -5.60 -10.28 0.59
C THR A 278 -6.65 -9.24 0.21
N TRP A 279 -6.87 -8.99 -1.09
CA TRP A 279 -7.94 -8.13 -1.60
C TRP A 279 -9.32 -8.61 -1.12
N CYS A 280 -9.61 -9.92 -1.22
CA CYS A 280 -10.87 -10.47 -0.73
C CYS A 280 -11.03 -10.26 0.79
N SER A 281 -9.96 -10.46 1.57
CA SER A 281 -9.97 -10.29 3.03
C SER A 281 -10.12 -8.83 3.47
N ALA A 282 -9.63 -7.88 2.67
CA ALA A 282 -9.82 -6.46 2.89
C ALA A 282 -11.29 -6.07 2.66
N ASN A 283 -11.89 -6.60 1.59
CA ASN A 283 -13.28 -6.37 1.19
C ASN A 283 -14.31 -7.26 1.92
N ARG A 284 -13.85 -8.20 2.77
CA ARG A 284 -14.70 -9.16 3.51
C ARG A 284 -15.54 -10.05 2.59
N ASP A 285 -14.98 -10.40 1.44
CA ASP A 285 -15.65 -11.18 0.41
C ASP A 285 -15.39 -12.68 0.57
N VAL A 286 -16.32 -13.37 1.23
CA VAL A 286 -16.21 -14.80 1.54
C VAL A 286 -16.32 -15.66 0.28
N GLU A 287 -17.16 -15.28 -0.68
CA GLU A 287 -17.37 -16.08 -1.89
C GLU A 287 -16.10 -16.09 -2.74
N ARG A 288 -15.53 -14.90 -3.01
CA ARG A 288 -14.30 -14.80 -3.80
C ARG A 288 -13.11 -15.42 -3.10
N VAL A 289 -12.94 -15.21 -1.78
CA VAL A 289 -11.79 -15.78 -1.06
C VAL A 289 -11.80 -17.31 -1.11
N LEU A 290 -12.97 -17.94 -0.96
CA LEU A 290 -13.10 -19.39 -1.03
C LEU A 290 -12.90 -19.90 -2.45
N ARG A 291 -13.47 -19.22 -3.45
CA ARG A 291 -13.28 -19.57 -4.87
C ARG A 291 -11.80 -19.51 -5.25
N PHE A 292 -11.11 -18.40 -4.96
CA PHE A 292 -9.71 -18.22 -5.30
C PHE A 292 -8.81 -19.21 -4.54
N PHE A 293 -9.06 -19.44 -3.25
CA PHE A 293 -8.30 -20.43 -2.48
C PHE A 293 -8.51 -21.84 -3.02
N HIS A 294 -9.74 -22.22 -3.36
CA HIS A 294 -10.04 -23.54 -3.90
C HIS A 294 -9.39 -23.74 -5.27
N THR A 295 -9.48 -22.75 -6.15
CA THR A 295 -8.79 -22.78 -7.46
C THR A 295 -7.27 -22.87 -7.31
N ALA A 296 -6.70 -22.15 -6.34
CA ALA A 296 -5.28 -22.23 -6.05
C ALA A 296 -4.86 -23.60 -5.51
N ASN A 297 -5.68 -24.21 -4.64
CA ASN A 297 -5.43 -25.56 -4.15
C ASN A 297 -5.59 -26.60 -5.26
N SER A 298 -6.57 -26.47 -6.15
CA SER A 298 -6.81 -27.45 -7.21
C SER A 298 -5.76 -27.39 -8.33
N LYS A 299 -5.26 -26.19 -8.67
CA LYS A 299 -4.24 -26.04 -9.71
C LYS A 299 -2.81 -26.19 -9.21
N GLY A 300 -2.56 -25.88 -7.93
CA GLY A 300 -1.22 -25.76 -7.39
C GLY A 300 -0.62 -24.37 -7.63
N ILE A 301 0.46 -24.08 -6.91
CA ILE A 301 1.10 -22.78 -6.83
C ILE A 301 2.61 -22.90 -7.02
N THR A 302 3.19 -21.93 -7.69
CA THR A 302 4.64 -21.70 -7.75
C THR A 302 5.01 -20.43 -7.02
N ALA A 303 6.05 -20.48 -6.19
CA ALA A 303 6.62 -19.34 -5.50
C ALA A 303 8.13 -19.24 -5.79
N MET A 304 8.63 -18.04 -6.06
CA MET A 304 10.08 -17.80 -6.03
C MET A 304 10.53 -17.54 -4.59
N THR A 305 11.60 -18.22 -4.20
CA THR A 305 12.29 -18.02 -2.93
C THR A 305 13.22 -16.81 -3.00
N GLU A 306 13.67 -16.30 -1.85
CA GLU A 306 14.64 -15.20 -1.76
C GLU A 306 15.96 -15.51 -2.48
N ASN A 307 16.31 -16.79 -2.60
CA ASN A 307 17.51 -17.27 -3.30
C ASN A 307 17.28 -17.47 -4.81
N GLY A 308 16.13 -17.06 -5.35
CA GLY A 308 15.76 -17.25 -6.77
C GLY A 308 15.37 -18.68 -7.14
N SER A 309 15.36 -19.61 -6.18
CA SER A 309 14.91 -20.99 -6.41
C SER A 309 13.38 -21.08 -6.46
N ILE A 310 12.87 -22.00 -7.28
CA ILE A 310 11.43 -22.18 -7.49
C ILE A 310 10.89 -23.21 -6.49
N CYS A 311 9.95 -22.79 -5.66
CA CYS A 311 9.21 -23.64 -4.74
C CYS A 311 7.83 -23.99 -5.34
N VAL A 312 7.49 -25.27 -5.39
CA VAL A 312 6.25 -25.77 -5.99
C VAL A 312 5.36 -26.41 -4.93
N ILE A 313 4.13 -25.90 -4.82
CA ILE A 313 3.04 -26.51 -4.06
C ILE A 313 2.09 -27.16 -5.06
N LYS A 314 2.09 -28.50 -5.10
CA LYS A 314 1.24 -29.25 -6.05
C LYS A 314 -0.24 -29.08 -5.74
N SER A 315 -1.09 -29.52 -6.68
CA SER A 315 -2.53 -29.66 -6.46
C SER A 315 -2.83 -30.44 -5.17
N GLY A 316 -3.79 -29.95 -4.37
CA GLY A 316 -4.12 -30.44 -3.03
C GLY A 316 -3.14 -30.02 -1.93
N GLY A 317 -1.96 -29.53 -2.32
CA GLY A 317 -0.84 -29.26 -1.42
C GLY A 317 -1.04 -28.09 -0.47
N LEU A 318 -2.06 -27.23 -0.63
CA LEU A 318 -2.38 -26.22 0.40
C LEU A 318 -3.08 -26.81 1.61
N THR A 319 -3.67 -27.99 1.47
CA THR A 319 -4.47 -28.68 2.49
C THR A 319 -3.82 -29.96 3.02
N GLU A 320 -2.57 -30.21 2.64
CA GLU A 320 -1.76 -31.36 3.04
C GLU A 320 -0.52 -30.93 3.82
N LYS A 321 -0.18 -31.70 4.87
CA LYS A 321 0.98 -31.38 5.71
C LYS A 321 2.26 -31.58 4.89
N ASN A 322 3.09 -30.55 4.84
CA ASN A 322 4.40 -30.59 4.18
C ASN A 322 5.53 -30.59 5.21
N ARG A 323 6.68 -31.19 4.89
CA ARG A 323 7.88 -31.15 5.76
C ARG A 323 8.70 -29.89 5.55
N ASP A 324 8.57 -29.24 4.40
CA ASP A 324 9.29 -28.01 4.10
C ASP A 324 8.67 -26.82 4.84
N LYS A 325 9.46 -26.20 5.72
CA LYS A 325 9.08 -25.01 6.50
C LYS A 325 8.69 -23.83 5.61
N MET A 326 9.30 -23.69 4.43
CA MET A 326 8.95 -22.64 3.47
C MET A 326 7.54 -22.85 2.90
N ILE A 327 7.21 -24.09 2.51
CA ILE A 327 5.87 -24.43 2.03
C ILE A 327 4.84 -24.21 3.14
N GLN A 328 5.13 -24.65 4.36
CA GLN A 328 4.24 -24.37 5.51
C GLN A 328 4.07 -22.86 5.73
N MET A 329 5.10 -22.04 5.51
CA MET A 329 4.99 -20.58 5.65
C MET A 329 4.04 -19.99 4.61
N TYR A 330 4.12 -20.45 3.36
CA TYR A 330 3.17 -20.06 2.32
C TYR A 330 1.74 -20.54 2.62
N GLN A 331 1.58 -21.78 3.10
CA GLN A 331 0.28 -22.28 3.56
C GLN A 331 -0.30 -21.39 4.66
N LEU A 332 0.49 -21.07 5.69
CA LEU A 332 0.08 -20.21 6.80
C LEU A 332 -0.36 -18.84 6.30
N LYS A 333 0.45 -18.18 5.45
CA LYS A 333 0.14 -16.86 4.88
C LYS A 333 -1.20 -16.85 4.13
N LEU A 334 -1.53 -17.90 3.38
CA LEU A 334 -2.81 -18.00 2.66
C LEU A 334 -3.98 -18.33 3.60
N LEU A 335 -3.79 -19.27 4.54
CA LEU A 335 -4.83 -19.68 5.50
C LEU A 335 -5.25 -18.52 6.41
N VAL A 336 -4.31 -17.67 6.86
CA VAL A 336 -4.68 -16.52 7.69
C VAL A 336 -5.56 -15.52 6.94
N LYS A 337 -5.44 -15.41 5.60
CA LYS A 337 -6.35 -14.56 4.81
C LYS A 337 -7.78 -15.07 4.84
N LEU A 338 -8.01 -16.39 4.83
CA LEU A 338 -9.34 -16.97 5.00
C LEU A 338 -9.95 -16.60 6.36
N ILE A 339 -9.17 -16.71 7.44
CA ILE A 339 -9.58 -16.34 8.80
C ILE A 339 -9.97 -14.86 8.86
N VAL A 340 -9.13 -14.00 8.30
CA VAL A 340 -9.34 -12.56 8.32
C VAL A 340 -10.62 -12.16 7.58
N THR A 341 -10.97 -12.82 6.48
CA THR A 341 -12.19 -12.54 5.71
C THR A 341 -13.44 -12.74 6.54
N VAL A 342 -13.47 -13.77 7.40
CA VAL A 342 -14.64 -14.09 8.24
C VAL A 342 -14.63 -13.46 9.62
N LYS A 343 -13.61 -12.66 9.97
CA LYS A 343 -13.45 -12.14 11.34
C LYS A 343 -14.66 -11.39 11.88
N SER A 344 -15.37 -10.65 11.02
CA SER A 344 -16.55 -9.84 11.40
C SER A 344 -17.88 -10.53 11.14
N ILE A 345 -17.87 -11.79 10.69
CA ILE A 345 -19.08 -12.54 10.38
C ILE A 345 -19.44 -13.39 11.59
N LYS A 346 -20.57 -13.10 12.22
CA LYS A 346 -21.04 -13.83 13.43
C LYS A 346 -21.36 -15.30 13.12
N MET A 347 -21.98 -15.54 11.96
CA MET A 347 -22.36 -16.88 11.49
C MET A 347 -21.50 -17.25 10.28
N ASP A 348 -20.24 -17.60 10.53
CA ASP A 348 -19.26 -17.93 9.48
C ASP A 348 -19.36 -19.39 8.99
N GLY A 349 -20.44 -20.11 9.34
CA GLY A 349 -20.65 -21.50 8.96
C GLY A 349 -19.62 -22.48 9.54
N GLY A 350 -18.82 -22.06 10.53
CA GLY A 350 -17.73 -22.85 11.08
C GLY A 350 -16.43 -22.76 10.28
N LEU A 351 -16.33 -21.89 9.27
CA LEU A 351 -15.13 -21.73 8.45
C LEU A 351 -13.89 -21.39 9.30
N ARG A 352 -14.03 -20.48 10.28
CA ARG A 352 -12.95 -20.13 11.21
C ARG A 352 -12.43 -21.36 11.98
N ASN A 353 -13.33 -22.19 12.49
CA ASN A 353 -12.95 -23.40 13.22
C ASN A 353 -12.26 -24.42 12.29
N LEU A 354 -12.72 -24.54 11.05
CA LEU A 354 -12.09 -25.38 10.04
C LEU A 354 -10.67 -24.91 9.73
N VAL A 355 -10.49 -23.62 9.45
CA VAL A 355 -9.15 -23.07 9.13
C VAL A 355 -8.21 -23.15 10.33
N ILE A 356 -8.68 -22.94 11.57
CA ILE A 356 -7.85 -23.14 12.77
C ILE A 356 -7.42 -24.61 12.93
N LYS A 357 -8.33 -25.56 12.65
CA LYS A 357 -7.98 -26.99 12.63
C LYS A 357 -6.93 -27.29 11.57
N ASP A 358 -7.06 -26.69 10.39
CA ASP A 358 -6.07 -26.84 9.32
C ASP A 358 -4.73 -26.24 9.71
N ILE A 359 -4.67 -25.03 10.29
CA ILE A 359 -3.41 -24.46 10.77
C ILE A 359 -2.74 -25.39 11.79
N ARG A 360 -3.49 -25.92 12.77
CA ARG A 360 -2.95 -26.86 13.77
C ARG A 360 -2.47 -28.19 13.16
N ARG A 361 -3.11 -28.64 12.08
CA ARG A 361 -2.78 -29.88 11.38
C ARG A 361 -1.57 -29.72 10.46
N LEU A 362 -1.48 -28.59 9.77
CA LEU A 362 -0.55 -28.35 8.67
C LEU A 362 0.74 -27.66 9.10
N ILE A 363 0.68 -26.78 10.11
CA ILE A 363 1.77 -25.89 10.48
C ILE A 363 2.42 -26.36 11.77
N ASP A 364 3.73 -26.58 11.72
CA ASP A 364 4.51 -26.96 12.90
C ASP A 364 4.63 -25.80 13.89
N ALA A 365 4.70 -26.13 15.18
CA ALA A 365 4.72 -25.14 16.26
C ALA A 365 5.93 -24.19 16.16
N ASP A 366 7.10 -24.72 15.80
CA ASP A 366 8.33 -23.93 15.59
C ASP A 366 8.16 -22.86 14.51
N LEU A 367 7.37 -23.15 13.46
CA LEU A 367 7.12 -22.21 12.39
C LEU A 367 6.22 -21.05 12.83
N LEU A 368 5.23 -21.34 13.68
CA LEU A 368 4.38 -20.30 14.28
C LEU A 368 5.19 -19.35 15.17
N GLN A 369 6.26 -19.83 15.81
CA GLN A 369 7.18 -19.00 16.58
C GLN A 369 7.98 -18.04 15.69
N SER A 370 8.47 -18.53 14.54
CA SER A 370 9.27 -17.74 13.61
C SER A 370 8.46 -16.93 12.58
N ALA A 371 7.14 -17.05 12.57
CA ALA A 371 6.28 -16.38 11.57
C ALA A 371 6.39 -14.85 11.63
N PRO A 372 6.23 -14.10 10.53
CA PRO A 372 6.21 -12.64 10.59
C PRO A 372 5.07 -12.11 11.48
N TRP A 373 5.30 -10.99 12.18
CA TRP A 373 4.28 -10.39 13.05
C TRP A 373 3.00 -9.98 12.31
N GLY A 374 3.10 -9.59 11.04
CA GLY A 374 1.95 -9.29 10.18
C GLY A 374 1.04 -10.50 9.97
N VAL A 375 1.64 -11.66 9.69
CA VAL A 375 0.93 -12.95 9.55
C VAL A 375 0.26 -13.36 10.86
N LEU A 376 0.95 -13.19 11.99
CA LEU A 376 0.34 -13.45 13.29
C LEU A 376 -0.77 -12.46 13.63
N ASN A 377 -0.66 -11.18 13.28
CA ASN A 377 -1.75 -10.21 13.48
C ASN A 377 -3.04 -10.67 12.81
N ASP A 378 -2.91 -11.16 11.57
CA ASP A 378 -4.03 -11.70 10.80
C ASP A 378 -4.62 -12.95 11.46
N LEU A 379 -3.78 -13.86 11.94
CA LEU A 379 -4.22 -15.04 12.70
C LEU A 379 -4.95 -14.65 14.00
N LEU A 380 -4.35 -13.78 14.81
CA LEU A 380 -4.91 -13.28 16.07
C LEU A 380 -6.29 -12.64 15.88
N SER A 381 -6.51 -12.01 14.73
CA SER A 381 -7.78 -11.35 14.41
C SER A 381 -8.98 -12.30 14.33
N GLY A 382 -8.76 -13.60 14.11
CA GLY A 382 -9.85 -14.60 14.10
C GLY A 382 -9.78 -15.68 15.18
N LEU A 383 -8.78 -15.66 16.07
CA LEU A 383 -8.75 -16.54 17.25
C LEU A 383 -9.72 -16.05 18.35
N SER A 384 -9.98 -16.83 19.41
CA SER A 384 -10.61 -16.26 20.61
C SER A 384 -9.60 -15.46 21.43
N MET A 385 -10.03 -14.53 22.29
CA MET A 385 -9.10 -13.72 23.11
C MET A 385 -8.13 -14.58 23.96
N PRO A 386 -8.58 -15.66 24.64
CA PRO A 386 -7.67 -16.55 25.34
C PRO A 386 -6.65 -17.23 24.41
N SER A 387 -7.08 -17.69 23.24
CA SER A 387 -6.18 -18.34 22.26
C SER A 387 -5.19 -17.34 21.67
N ALA A 388 -5.61 -16.10 21.45
CA ALA A 388 -4.76 -15.02 20.96
C ALA A 388 -3.66 -14.68 21.99
N MET A 389 -4.02 -14.56 23.27
CA MET A 389 -3.06 -14.34 24.36
C MET A 389 -2.11 -15.52 24.54
N GLN A 390 -2.60 -16.76 24.42
CA GLN A 390 -1.75 -17.96 24.47
C GLN A 390 -0.74 -17.98 23.33
N LEU A 391 -1.15 -17.63 22.10
CA LEU A 391 -0.25 -17.56 20.95
C LEU A 391 0.82 -16.47 21.12
N LEU A 392 0.45 -15.30 21.64
CA LEU A 392 1.41 -14.24 21.95
C LEU A 392 2.42 -14.68 23.01
N LYS A 393 1.96 -15.29 24.11
CA LYS A 393 2.85 -15.83 25.16
C LYS A 393 3.77 -16.92 24.62
N PHE A 394 3.22 -17.84 23.84
CA PHE A 394 4.00 -18.92 23.21
C PHE A 394 5.14 -18.38 22.36
N ARG A 395 4.89 -17.29 21.62
CA ARG A 395 5.94 -16.64 20.82
C ARG A 395 6.89 -15.80 21.68
N SER A 396 6.39 -15.05 22.66
CA SER A 396 7.23 -14.17 23.48
C SER A 396 8.16 -14.93 24.42
N MET A 397 7.81 -16.16 24.83
CA MET A 397 8.63 -17.03 25.68
C MET A 397 10.03 -17.32 25.14
N HIS A 398 10.22 -17.29 23.82
CA HIS A 398 11.50 -17.59 23.18
C HIS A 398 12.32 -16.35 22.80
N THR A 399 11.76 -15.16 22.99
CA THR A 399 12.47 -13.90 22.75
C THR A 399 13.18 -13.46 24.03
N SER A 400 14.42 -12.98 23.94
CA SER A 400 15.17 -12.44 25.08
C SER A 400 14.46 -11.29 25.81
N GLU A 401 13.62 -10.55 25.07
CA GLU A 401 12.84 -9.42 25.56
C GLU A 401 11.47 -9.84 26.16
N GLY A 402 11.12 -11.13 26.10
CA GLY A 402 9.82 -11.63 26.52
C GLY A 402 8.68 -10.92 25.79
N ASP A 403 7.66 -10.49 26.54
CA ASP A 403 6.55 -9.69 26.01
C ASP A 403 6.98 -8.34 25.43
N GLY A 404 8.17 -7.85 25.81
CA GLY A 404 8.83 -6.65 25.28
C GLY A 404 9.08 -6.73 23.76
N GLY A 405 9.31 -7.94 23.25
CA GLY A 405 9.57 -8.17 21.82
C GLY A 405 8.31 -8.19 20.94
N ILE A 406 7.11 -8.04 21.52
CA ILE A 406 5.86 -7.97 20.77
C ILE A 406 5.63 -6.51 20.32
N PRO A 407 5.50 -6.24 19.00
CA PRO A 407 5.21 -4.90 18.51
C PRO A 407 3.97 -4.27 19.14
N PHE A 408 4.07 -2.98 19.50
CA PHE A 408 2.95 -2.20 20.05
C PHE A 408 1.67 -2.30 19.19
N THR A 409 1.83 -2.33 17.87
CA THR A 409 0.71 -2.40 16.92
C THR A 409 -0.16 -3.64 17.11
N LEU A 410 0.40 -4.77 17.59
CA LEU A 410 -0.34 -5.98 17.92
C LEU A 410 -1.12 -5.82 19.22
N TRP A 411 -0.51 -5.23 20.24
CA TRP A 411 -1.20 -4.92 21.49
C TRP A 411 -2.37 -3.97 21.28
N ALA A 412 -2.16 -2.91 20.49
CA ALA A 412 -3.23 -2.01 20.06
C ALA A 412 -4.30 -2.73 19.23
N SER A 413 -3.94 -3.70 18.38
CA SER A 413 -4.88 -4.51 17.61
C SER A 413 -5.79 -5.37 18.51
N LEU A 414 -5.21 -6.02 19.52
CA LEU A 414 -5.98 -6.78 20.52
C LEU A 414 -6.88 -5.87 21.36
N LEU A 415 -6.38 -4.71 21.79
CA LEU A 415 -7.20 -3.74 22.53
C LEU A 415 -8.38 -3.25 21.69
N ARG A 416 -8.15 -2.89 20.41
CA ARG A 416 -9.22 -2.51 19.46
C ARG A 416 -10.28 -3.60 19.32
N ARG A 417 -9.87 -4.86 19.42
CA ARG A 417 -10.79 -5.99 19.32
C ARG A 417 -11.63 -6.13 20.58
N CYS A 418 -11.02 -6.14 21.77
CA CYS A 418 -11.76 -6.16 23.04
C CYS A 418 -12.75 -4.99 23.12
N ALA A 419 -12.31 -3.79 22.70
CA ALA A 419 -13.14 -2.61 22.62
C ALA A 419 -14.33 -2.77 21.66
N ARG A 420 -14.11 -3.33 20.46
CA ARG A 420 -15.19 -3.52 19.46
C ARG A 420 -16.19 -4.60 19.84
N GLU A 421 -15.73 -5.66 20.50
CA GLU A 421 -16.59 -6.75 20.98
C GLU A 421 -17.23 -6.41 22.35
N HIS A 422 -16.94 -5.23 22.90
CA HIS A 422 -17.47 -4.71 24.17
C HIS A 422 -17.09 -5.58 25.40
N HIS A 423 -15.91 -6.20 25.38
CA HIS A 423 -15.35 -6.91 26.52
C HIS A 423 -14.62 -5.93 27.44
N ILE A 424 -15.38 -5.15 28.22
CA ILE A 424 -14.89 -4.01 29.02
C ILE A 424 -13.75 -4.43 29.96
N ASP A 425 -13.98 -5.45 30.80
CA ASP A 425 -12.98 -5.92 31.79
C ASP A 425 -11.65 -6.34 31.14
N GLN A 426 -11.74 -7.00 29.98
CA GLN A 426 -10.55 -7.45 29.24
C GLN A 426 -9.82 -6.27 28.59
N ALA A 427 -10.57 -5.30 28.06
CA ALA A 427 -10.00 -4.09 27.48
C ALA A 427 -9.29 -3.24 28.54
N GLU A 428 -9.90 -3.04 29.71
CA GLU A 428 -9.30 -2.29 30.83
C GLU A 428 -8.05 -2.99 31.37
N SER A 429 -8.13 -4.30 31.59
CA SER A 429 -6.98 -5.10 32.03
C SER A 429 -5.82 -5.01 31.03
N LEU A 430 -6.12 -5.10 29.73
CA LEU A 430 -5.12 -5.00 28.68
C LEU A 430 -4.55 -3.58 28.56
N PHE A 431 -5.38 -2.54 28.66
CA PHE A 431 -4.97 -1.14 28.65
C PHE A 431 -4.00 -0.83 29.80
N LEU A 432 -4.34 -1.28 31.02
CA LEU A 432 -3.47 -1.15 32.19
C LEU A 432 -2.17 -1.94 32.04
N PHE A 433 -2.24 -3.17 31.52
CA PHE A 433 -1.08 -4.00 31.26
C PHE A 433 -0.10 -3.30 30.30
N ILE A 434 -0.59 -2.79 29.16
CA ILE A 434 0.25 -2.13 28.17
C ILE A 434 0.93 -0.89 28.77
N ARG A 435 0.17 -0.04 29.47
CA ARG A 435 0.70 1.19 30.08
C ARG A 435 1.76 0.93 31.15
N LYS A 436 1.58 -0.10 31.98
CA LYS A 436 2.53 -0.41 33.06
C LYS A 436 3.78 -1.15 32.57
N ARG A 437 3.66 -1.93 31.49
CA ARG A 437 4.72 -2.83 31.03
C ARG A 437 5.65 -2.19 30.00
N PHE A 438 5.16 -1.25 29.19
CA PHE A 438 5.89 -0.70 28.05
C PHE A 438 6.13 0.81 28.20
N THR A 439 7.28 1.27 27.72
CA THR A 439 7.59 2.70 27.58
C THR A 439 6.94 3.23 26.30
N LEU A 440 5.78 3.87 26.45
CA LEU A 440 5.00 4.36 25.32
C LEU A 440 5.50 5.72 24.83
N THR A 441 5.42 5.96 23.52
CA THR A 441 5.49 7.30 22.93
C THR A 441 4.17 8.05 23.13
N SER A 442 4.19 9.38 22.93
CA SER A 442 2.96 10.20 23.00
C SER A 442 1.90 9.76 21.98
N VAL A 443 2.33 9.34 20.78
CA VAL A 443 1.46 8.86 19.71
C VAL A 443 0.82 7.52 20.08
N GLU A 444 1.60 6.58 20.59
CA GLU A 444 1.10 5.26 21.01
C GLU A 444 0.10 5.38 22.17
N LYS A 445 0.42 6.20 23.17
CA LYS A 445 -0.52 6.44 24.28
C LYS A 445 -1.80 7.11 23.80
N ALA A 446 -1.70 8.10 22.91
CA ALA A 446 -2.87 8.72 22.30
C ALA A 446 -3.73 7.68 21.56
N GLU A 447 -3.12 6.75 20.81
CA GLU A 447 -3.87 5.67 20.16
C GLU A 447 -4.60 4.77 21.17
N LEU A 448 -3.97 4.38 22.28
CA LEU A 448 -4.62 3.56 23.31
C LEU A 448 -5.81 4.28 23.96
N VAL A 449 -5.64 5.56 24.30
CA VAL A 449 -6.71 6.38 24.91
C VAL A 449 -7.87 6.55 23.94
N GLU A 450 -7.59 6.81 22.66
CA GLU A 450 -8.62 6.90 21.62
C GLU A 450 -9.41 5.59 21.47
N ILE A 451 -8.73 4.44 21.54
CA ILE A 451 -9.38 3.12 21.46
C ILE A 451 -10.36 2.93 22.61
N MET A 452 -9.95 3.24 23.84
CA MET A 452 -10.78 3.10 25.04
C MET A 452 -11.93 4.11 25.06
N LEU A 453 -11.69 5.37 24.71
CA LEU A 453 -12.76 6.38 24.58
C LEU A 453 -13.81 5.95 23.54
N ARG A 454 -13.35 5.42 22.41
CA ARG A 454 -14.24 4.92 21.36
C ARG A 454 -15.09 3.75 21.86
N MET A 455 -14.52 2.83 22.65
CA MET A 455 -15.27 1.73 23.27
C MET A 455 -16.48 2.26 24.05
N PHE A 456 -16.24 3.18 24.99
CA PHE A 456 -17.30 3.77 25.83
C PHE A 456 -18.32 4.58 25.00
N ALA A 457 -17.86 5.29 23.96
CA ALA A 457 -18.72 6.05 23.07
C ALA A 457 -19.62 5.18 22.16
N THR A 458 -19.25 3.92 21.89
CA THR A 458 -19.98 3.03 20.97
C THR A 458 -20.78 1.93 21.67
N LEU A 459 -20.83 1.93 23.01
CA LEU A 459 -21.69 1.02 23.77
C LEU A 459 -23.18 1.24 23.39
N PRO A 460 -24.06 0.22 23.53
CA PRO A 460 -25.50 0.38 23.28
C PRO A 460 -26.12 1.51 24.12
N GLN A 461 -25.58 1.70 25.32
CA GLN A 461 -25.76 2.89 26.14
C GLN A 461 -24.38 3.50 26.32
N PRO A 462 -24.11 4.67 25.72
CA PRO A 462 -22.81 5.33 25.87
C PRO A 462 -22.49 5.60 27.35
N ASP A 463 -21.26 5.34 27.75
CA ASP A 463 -20.79 5.57 29.12
C ASP A 463 -19.96 6.85 29.20
N TYR A 464 -20.66 7.97 29.35
CA TYR A 464 -20.03 9.29 29.48
C TYR A 464 -19.13 9.39 30.70
N THR A 465 -19.51 8.76 31.81
CA THR A 465 -18.79 8.89 33.08
C THR A 465 -17.40 8.25 32.97
N SER A 466 -17.34 7.01 32.45
CA SER A 466 -16.07 6.31 32.24
C SER A 466 -15.24 6.98 31.15
N ALA A 467 -15.86 7.46 30.08
CA ALA A 467 -15.16 8.22 29.03
C ALA A 467 -14.55 9.52 29.58
N MET A 468 -15.29 10.28 30.37
CA MET A 468 -14.82 11.52 30.98
C MET A 468 -13.71 11.26 32.00
N ALA A 469 -13.84 10.24 32.85
CA ALA A 469 -12.80 9.85 33.81
C ALA A 469 -11.49 9.53 33.09
N LEU A 470 -11.55 8.73 32.03
CA LEU A 470 -10.40 8.38 31.19
C LEU A 470 -9.77 9.62 30.53
N PHE A 471 -10.59 10.54 30.02
CA PHE A 471 -10.13 11.79 29.42
C PHE A 471 -9.42 12.68 30.44
N LEU A 472 -10.00 12.88 31.62
CA LEU A 472 -9.42 13.68 32.68
C LEU A 472 -8.10 13.07 33.20
N GLU A 473 -8.03 11.74 33.34
CA GLU A 473 -6.83 11.06 33.81
C GLU A 473 -5.69 11.19 32.79
N HIS A 474 -5.93 10.90 31.50
CA HIS A 474 -4.85 10.74 30.53
C HIS A 474 -4.58 11.95 29.64
N VAL A 475 -5.56 12.83 29.42
CA VAL A 475 -5.42 13.99 28.54
C VAL A 475 -5.17 15.25 29.38
N VAL A 476 -5.94 15.45 30.46
CA VAL A 476 -5.82 16.64 31.31
C VAL A 476 -4.69 16.49 32.34
N ARG A 477 -4.75 15.45 33.17
CA ARG A 477 -3.82 15.29 34.31
C ARG A 477 -2.50 14.62 33.91
N THR A 478 -2.54 13.62 33.03
CA THR A 478 -1.42 12.78 32.61
C THR A 478 -0.70 12.10 33.79
N PRO A 479 -0.79 10.77 33.96
CA PRO A 479 -0.10 10.07 35.05
C PRO A 479 1.42 10.28 35.03
N GLN A 480 2.04 10.33 36.21
CA GLN A 480 3.49 10.52 36.35
C GLN A 480 4.25 9.37 35.65
N GLY A 481 5.30 9.73 34.89
CA GLY A 481 6.12 8.78 34.13
C GLY A 481 5.54 8.37 32.77
N GLU A 482 4.35 8.83 32.40
CA GLU A 482 3.75 8.58 31.09
C GLU A 482 3.86 9.81 30.16
N PRO A 483 3.92 9.61 28.83
CA PRO A 483 3.90 10.73 27.90
C PRO A 483 2.57 11.50 27.95
N ARG A 484 2.61 12.79 27.64
CA ARG A 484 1.42 13.64 27.56
C ARG A 484 0.63 13.36 26.29
N VAL A 485 -0.70 13.28 26.39
CA VAL A 485 -1.61 13.18 25.25
C VAL A 485 -2.20 14.55 24.96
N ALA A 486 -2.13 15.00 23.71
CA ALA A 486 -2.74 16.26 23.29
C ALA A 486 -4.26 16.10 23.21
N ALA A 487 -5.01 17.13 23.63
CA ALA A 487 -6.45 17.17 23.47
C ALA A 487 -6.79 17.49 22.00
N THR A 488 -7.10 16.45 21.21
CA THR A 488 -7.40 16.60 19.78
C THR A 488 -8.91 16.69 19.52
N SER A 489 -9.27 17.18 18.33
CA SER A 489 -10.67 17.22 17.87
C SER A 489 -11.32 15.83 17.86
N SER A 490 -10.56 14.78 17.54
CA SER A 490 -11.05 13.40 17.54
C SER A 490 -11.43 12.91 18.94
N LEU A 491 -10.62 13.21 19.97
CA LEU A 491 -10.92 12.77 21.34
C LEU A 491 -12.15 13.50 21.90
N TYR A 492 -12.27 14.81 21.65
CA TYR A 492 -13.46 15.57 22.03
C TYR A 492 -14.72 15.11 21.28
N ALA A 493 -14.62 14.76 19.99
CA ALA A 493 -15.75 14.23 19.23
C ALA A 493 -16.26 12.90 19.81
N LEU A 494 -15.34 12.03 20.25
CA LEU A 494 -15.71 10.79 20.96
C LEU A 494 -16.36 11.07 22.32
N LEU A 495 -15.87 12.05 23.07
CA LEU A 495 -16.42 12.42 24.37
C LEU A 495 -17.82 13.04 24.26
N VAL A 496 -18.04 13.89 23.25
CA VAL A 496 -19.38 14.42 22.91
C VAL A 496 -20.31 13.29 22.50
N ARG A 497 -19.85 12.33 21.68
CA ARG A 497 -20.65 11.17 21.30
C ARG A 497 -20.98 10.26 22.48
N ALA A 498 -20.08 10.17 23.46
CA ALA A 498 -20.31 9.40 24.68
C ALA A 498 -21.30 10.07 25.64
N ALA A 499 -21.65 11.35 25.43
CA ALA A 499 -22.50 12.10 26.35
C ALA A 499 -23.89 11.47 26.51
N ASP A 500 -24.29 11.28 27.77
CA ASP A 500 -25.57 10.73 28.17
C ASP A 500 -26.74 11.72 28.02
N SER A 501 -26.42 13.01 27.87
CA SER A 501 -27.38 14.10 27.76
C SER A 501 -26.89 15.18 26.80
N ARG A 502 -27.84 15.88 26.19
CA ARG A 502 -27.56 17.01 25.30
C ARG A 502 -26.78 18.13 26.02
N SER A 503 -27.09 18.35 27.29
CA SER A 503 -26.39 19.34 28.11
C SER A 503 -24.92 18.96 28.33
N ALA A 504 -24.63 17.69 28.63
CA ALA A 504 -23.26 17.21 28.75
C ALA A 504 -22.48 17.30 27.43
N ALA A 505 -23.11 16.94 26.31
CA ALA A 505 -22.53 17.09 24.98
C ALA A 505 -22.21 18.56 24.65
N MET A 506 -23.14 19.48 24.95
CA MET A 506 -22.94 20.92 24.73
C MET A 506 -21.82 21.49 25.60
N MET A 507 -21.76 21.11 26.89
CA MET A 507 -20.70 21.56 27.79
C MET A 507 -19.33 21.04 27.34
N THR A 508 -19.24 19.79 26.91
CA THR A 508 -18.00 19.21 26.36
C THR A 508 -17.55 19.92 25.09
N PHE A 509 -18.51 20.29 24.22
CA PHE A 509 -18.24 21.05 23.01
C PHE A 509 -17.72 22.46 23.31
N LEU A 510 -18.31 23.15 24.28
CA LEU A 510 -17.85 24.48 24.70
C LEU A 510 -16.44 24.42 25.31
N GLU A 511 -16.15 23.39 26.09
CA GLU A 511 -14.81 23.15 26.63
C GLU A 511 -13.78 22.90 25.51
N ALA A 512 -14.14 22.12 24.49
CA ALA A 512 -13.28 21.91 23.32
C ALA A 512 -12.98 23.23 22.60
N CYS A 513 -13.98 24.09 22.42
CA CYS A 513 -13.82 25.42 21.85
C CYS A 513 -12.92 26.31 22.71
N ALA A 514 -13.12 26.31 24.04
CA ALA A 514 -12.30 27.06 24.98
C ALA A 514 -10.83 26.60 24.99
N ALA A 515 -10.59 25.31 24.79
CA ALA A 515 -9.27 24.72 24.65
C ALA A 515 -8.60 25.00 23.27
N GLY A 516 -9.26 25.73 22.38
CA GLY A 516 -8.74 26.06 21.04
C GLY A 516 -8.74 24.89 20.06
N VAL A 517 -9.52 23.84 20.33
CA VAL A 517 -9.61 22.67 19.45
C VAL A 517 -10.56 22.96 18.30
N GLY A 518 -10.11 22.70 17.06
CA GLY A 518 -10.92 22.89 15.87
C GLY A 518 -12.20 22.06 15.90
N VAL A 519 -13.33 22.70 15.57
CA VAL A 519 -14.65 22.06 15.46
C VAL A 519 -14.69 21.21 14.20
N SER A 520 -14.93 19.91 14.35
CA SER A 520 -15.16 18.99 13.24
C SER A 520 -16.65 18.83 12.94
N GLU A 521 -16.97 18.44 11.70
CA GLU A 521 -18.35 18.12 11.28
C GLU A 521 -18.96 17.03 12.17
N GLU A 522 -18.20 15.96 12.45
CA GLU A 522 -18.63 14.86 13.32
C GLU A 522 -18.97 15.30 14.75
N MET A 523 -18.19 16.23 15.31
CA MET A 523 -18.41 16.76 16.65
C MET A 523 -19.72 17.55 16.70
N LEU A 524 -19.98 18.36 15.67
CA LEU A 524 -21.19 19.16 15.59
C LEU A 524 -22.45 18.32 15.36
N GLU A 525 -22.37 17.31 14.49
CA GLU A 525 -23.45 16.32 14.32
C GLU A 525 -23.79 15.62 15.64
N ALA A 526 -22.77 15.26 16.43
CA ALA A 526 -22.94 14.61 17.72
C ALA A 526 -23.62 15.51 18.77
N VAL A 527 -23.29 16.82 18.84
CA VAL A 527 -23.96 17.77 19.76
C VAL A 527 -25.44 17.97 19.41
N VAL A 528 -25.74 17.92 18.12
CA VAL A 528 -27.03 18.35 17.57
C VAL A 528 -28.06 17.23 17.55
N ASN A 529 -27.65 15.97 17.61
CA ASN A 529 -28.52 14.78 17.61
C ASN A 529 -29.55 14.76 16.45
N ALA A 530 -29.23 15.40 15.32
CA ALA A 530 -30.09 15.44 14.15
C ALA A 530 -29.25 15.30 12.89
N HIS A 531 -29.73 14.46 11.95
CA HIS A 531 -29.07 14.29 10.66
C HIS A 531 -28.93 15.65 9.97
N ARG A 532 -27.79 15.84 9.30
CA ARG A 532 -27.30 17.07 8.63
C ARG A 532 -28.40 17.96 8.01
N HIS A 533 -29.44 17.36 7.42
CA HIS A 533 -30.53 18.08 6.75
C HIS A 533 -31.61 18.67 7.68
N THR A 534 -31.85 18.07 8.85
CA THR A 534 -32.87 18.53 9.81
C THR A 534 -32.44 19.78 10.57
N THR A 535 -31.16 19.89 10.88
CA THR A 535 -30.59 21.01 11.66
C THR A 535 -30.37 22.24 10.80
N VAL A 536 -29.83 22.08 9.59
CA VAL A 536 -29.66 23.17 8.63
C VAL A 536 -31.02 23.81 8.33
N ALA A 537 -32.08 23.00 8.17
CA ALA A 537 -33.43 23.50 7.96
C ALA A 537 -34.04 24.20 9.19
N ALA A 538 -33.65 23.83 10.42
CA ALA A 538 -34.16 24.45 11.65
C ALA A 538 -33.42 25.73 12.04
N LEU A 539 -32.09 25.76 11.85
CA LEU A 539 -31.25 26.94 12.10
C LEU A 539 -31.47 28.01 11.03
N SER A 540 -31.55 27.63 9.75
CA SER A 540 -31.86 28.58 8.66
C SER A 540 -33.21 29.28 8.84
N ARG A 541 -34.15 28.69 9.58
CA ARG A 541 -35.48 29.28 9.87
C ARG A 541 -35.47 30.36 10.96
N LYS A 542 -34.38 30.48 11.73
CA LYS A 542 -34.29 31.36 12.92
C LYS A 542 -33.26 32.48 12.78
N LEU A 543 -32.60 32.59 11.63
CA LEU A 543 -31.57 33.59 11.41
C LEU A 543 -32.20 34.93 10.98
N PRO A 544 -31.72 36.07 11.51
CA PRO A 544 -32.15 37.41 11.09
C PRO A 544 -31.83 37.71 9.61
N HIS A 545 -32.52 38.69 9.04
CA HIS A 545 -32.35 39.12 7.64
C HIS A 545 -30.91 39.53 7.28
N ASP A 546 -30.17 40.10 8.23
CA ASP A 546 -28.83 40.66 7.98
C ASP A 546 -27.71 39.72 8.43
N TYR A 547 -28.00 38.41 8.53
CA TYR A 547 -27.03 37.43 8.99
C TYR A 547 -25.89 37.24 7.98
N GLN A 548 -24.69 37.68 8.36
CA GLN A 548 -23.47 37.39 7.60
C GLN A 548 -22.85 36.07 8.08
N ALA A 549 -22.64 35.14 7.14
CA ALA A 549 -22.10 33.81 7.43
C ALA A 549 -20.70 33.89 8.05
N SER A 550 -20.58 33.39 9.27
CA SER A 550 -19.32 33.15 9.98
C SER A 550 -18.59 31.91 9.43
N LYS A 551 -17.32 31.71 9.83
CA LYS A 551 -16.58 30.47 9.51
C LYS A 551 -17.27 29.20 10.04
N LEU A 552 -18.05 29.32 11.11
CA LEU A 552 -18.86 28.22 11.66
C LEU A 552 -19.99 27.84 10.69
N ASP A 553 -20.56 28.81 9.98
CA ASP A 553 -21.66 28.61 9.02
C ASP A 553 -21.21 27.89 7.75
N GLY A 554 -19.95 28.08 7.35
CA GLY A 554 -19.30 27.29 6.30
C GLY A 554 -19.18 25.81 6.66
N LEU A 555 -18.92 25.48 7.93
CA LEU A 555 -18.80 24.08 8.39
C LEU A 555 -20.16 23.37 8.43
N ILE A 556 -21.25 24.09 8.71
CA ILE A 556 -22.65 23.57 8.57
C ILE A 556 -23.23 23.71 7.17
N HIS A 557 -22.44 24.21 6.21
CA HIS A 557 -22.86 24.46 4.82
C HIS A 557 -24.17 25.25 4.74
N ILE A 558 -24.36 26.24 5.61
CA ILE A 558 -25.43 27.22 5.40
C ILE A 558 -25.03 28.01 4.15
N PRO A 559 -25.81 27.96 3.05
CA PRO A 559 -25.49 28.71 1.84
C PRO A 559 -25.40 30.19 2.17
N ALA A 560 -24.24 30.80 1.88
CA ALA A 560 -23.96 32.20 2.17
C ALA A 560 -24.87 33.18 1.41
N ASN A 561 -25.65 32.69 0.45
CA ASN A 561 -26.25 33.52 -0.60
C ASN A 561 -27.68 33.10 -1.02
N VAL A 562 -28.41 32.40 -0.16
CA VAL A 562 -29.83 32.09 -0.47
C VAL A 562 -30.70 32.63 0.64
N ASP A 563 -31.52 33.60 0.29
CA ASP A 563 -32.49 34.28 1.16
C ASP A 563 -33.25 33.25 2.01
N ALA A 564 -33.25 33.44 3.34
CA ALA A 564 -33.88 32.54 4.28
C ALA A 564 -35.40 32.42 4.03
N HIS A 565 -36.01 33.42 3.38
CA HIS A 565 -37.43 33.46 3.01
C HIS A 565 -37.77 32.53 1.86
N LEU A 566 -36.96 32.48 0.79
CA LEU A 566 -37.16 31.54 -0.32
C LEU A 566 -37.18 30.08 0.16
N ARG A 567 -36.31 29.72 1.11
CA ARG A 567 -36.30 28.38 1.72
C ARG A 567 -37.50 28.13 2.64
N ARG A 568 -38.00 29.15 3.33
CA ARG A 568 -39.19 29.06 4.21
C ARG A 568 -40.45 28.86 3.37
N GLU A 569 -40.59 29.57 2.26
CA GLU A 569 -41.73 29.46 1.34
C GLU A 569 -41.74 28.13 0.58
N GLU A 570 -40.60 27.69 0.04
CA GLU A 570 -40.48 26.37 -0.63
C GLU A 570 -40.77 25.21 0.33
N ALA A 571 -40.29 25.28 1.57
CA ALA A 571 -40.55 24.25 2.58
C ALA A 571 -42.01 24.23 3.08
N MET A 572 -42.71 25.38 3.09
CA MET A 572 -44.14 25.46 3.41
C MET A 572 -45.01 24.93 2.26
N LYS A 573 -44.66 25.26 1.01
CA LYS A 573 -45.27 24.68 -0.20
C LYS A 573 -45.14 23.16 -0.25
N LEU A 574 -43.95 22.62 0.02
CA LEU A 574 -43.71 21.16 0.05
C LEU A 574 -44.50 20.42 1.14
N ARG A 575 -45.05 21.13 2.13
CA ARG A 575 -45.86 20.57 3.23
C ARG A 575 -47.36 20.84 3.08
N GLY A 576 -47.78 21.46 1.96
CA GLY A 576 -49.19 21.79 1.69
C GLY A 576 -49.81 22.77 2.70
N LYS A 577 -48.99 23.59 3.37
CA LYS A 577 -49.47 24.61 4.31
C LYS A 577 -49.52 25.97 3.61
N PRO A 578 -50.58 26.76 3.83
CA PRO A 578 -50.72 28.02 3.13
C PRO A 578 -49.71 29.05 3.64
N ILE A 579 -49.24 29.91 2.74
CA ILE A 579 -48.24 30.93 3.03
C ILE A 579 -48.98 32.13 3.62
N VAL A 580 -48.57 32.55 4.82
CA VAL A 580 -49.13 33.73 5.49
C VAL A 580 -48.02 34.77 5.58
N ASP A 581 -48.25 35.93 4.98
CA ASP A 581 -47.33 37.08 5.08
C ASP A 581 -47.36 37.65 6.51
N SER A 582 -46.38 38.48 6.83
CA SER A 582 -46.15 39.21 8.08
C SER A 582 -47.33 40.09 8.52
N THR A 583 -48.34 40.26 7.67
CA THR A 583 -49.62 40.95 7.93
C THR A 583 -50.78 40.01 8.29
N GLY A 584 -50.57 38.69 8.25
CA GLY A 584 -51.57 37.69 8.65
C GLY A 584 -52.56 37.29 7.55
N GLU A 585 -52.41 37.77 6.31
CA GLU A 585 -53.25 37.33 5.19
C GLU A 585 -52.67 36.11 4.47
N VAL A 586 -53.58 35.18 4.13
CA VAL A 586 -53.31 33.88 3.55
C VAL A 586 -53.45 33.99 2.03
N ASN A 587 -52.38 33.75 1.27
CA ASN A 587 -52.44 33.65 -0.21
C ASN A 587 -52.69 32.21 -0.67
#